data_AF-A0A3S0I044-F1
#
_entry.id   AF-A0A3S0I044-F1
#
_cell.length_a   1.000
_cell.length_b   1.000
_cell.length_c   1.000
_cell.angle_alpha   90.00
_cell.angle_beta   90.00
_cell.angle_gamma   90.00
#
_symmetry.space_group_name_H-M   'P 1'
#
loop_
_entity.id
_entity.type
_entity.pdbx_description
1 polymer ?
#
loop_
_entity_poly.entity_id
_entity_poly.type
_entity_poly.pdbx_seq_one_letter_code
_entity_poly.pdbx_strand_id
1 'polypeptide(L)'
;MKQMSKPFMAELQKARKTGHPFQALVDESAATPAVTAVQTVTMDNTEVLRAISTLGDKLDRFLTMDAAQIDQIQVEIADISGRIKATKVEMAAIRHPLAGGEDKFQQASQELSAVVSATEAATNTIMACAEELDEVMSELKSSMPEGYQRDRVNDMADVIVRIYEACNFQDLTGQRITKVVRAMAFIEERVDAMMGLWNKREFEAMPLPPSVTKKDENLDLHGPAEFTPDSGNISQADIDALFG
;
A
#
# COMPACT_ATOMS: atom_id res chain seq x y z
N MET A 1 10.48 10.74 42.88
CA MET A 1 11.74 10.16 43.40
C MET A 1 12.15 9.07 42.40
N LYS A 2 13.33 9.00 41.79
CA LYS A 2 14.68 9.45 42.15
C LYS A 2 15.48 9.57 40.83
N GLN A 3 16.18 10.68 40.61
CA GLN A 3 17.15 10.85 39.52
C GLN A 3 18.35 9.91 39.74
N MET A 4 18.71 9.10 38.75
CA MET A 4 20.01 8.42 38.70
C MET A 4 21.04 9.40 38.14
N SER A 5 21.74 10.08 39.04
CA SER A 5 22.91 10.90 38.74
C SER A 5 24.13 10.01 38.45
N LYS A 6 24.86 10.34 37.39
CA LYS A 6 26.04 9.64 36.86
C LYS A 6 27.17 9.58 37.91
N PRO A 7 27.69 8.39 38.29
CA PRO A 7 28.75 8.27 39.31
C PRO A 7 30.16 8.64 38.82
N PHE A 8 30.33 9.00 37.54
CA PHE A 8 31.65 9.12 36.89
C PHE A 8 32.47 10.36 37.29
N MET A 9 31.81 11.43 37.76
CA MET A 9 32.50 12.69 38.15
C MET A 9 33.16 12.63 39.53
N ALA A 10 32.70 11.74 40.42
CA ALA A 10 33.22 11.63 41.78
C ALA A 10 34.55 10.84 41.85
N GLU A 11 34.78 9.90 40.92
CA GLU A 11 36.04 9.13 40.85
C GLU A 11 37.19 9.93 40.24
N LEU A 12 36.93 10.75 39.22
CA LEU A 12 37.97 11.60 38.62
C LEU A 12 38.51 12.69 39.57
N GLN A 13 37.71 13.17 40.52
CA GLN A 13 38.18 14.11 41.55
C GLN A 13 38.99 13.43 42.67
N LYS A 14 38.79 12.13 42.90
CA LYS A 14 39.55 11.37 43.91
C LYS A 14 40.96 11.05 43.42
N ALA A 15 41.13 10.79 42.12
CA ALA A 15 42.44 10.56 41.49
C ALA A 15 43.36 11.80 41.45
N ARG A 16 42.79 13.02 41.46
CA ARG A 16 43.57 14.27 41.55
C ARG A 16 44.06 14.60 42.97
N LYS A 17 43.53 13.94 44.01
CA LYS A 17 43.82 14.24 45.42
C LYS A 17 44.90 13.33 46.03
N THR A 18 45.17 12.19 45.40
CA THR A 18 46.37 11.37 45.66
C THR A 18 47.55 11.99 44.93
N GLY A 19 48.16 12.97 45.59
CA GLY A 19 49.39 13.62 45.15
C GLY A 19 50.52 12.63 44.90
N HIS A 20 51.39 13.00 43.97
CA HIS A 20 52.61 12.31 43.56
C HIS A 20 53.39 11.74 44.77
N PRO A 21 53.71 10.43 44.80
CA PRO A 21 54.38 9.81 45.95
C PRO A 21 55.91 10.06 46.01
N PHE A 22 56.43 11.08 45.35
CA PHE A 22 57.88 11.34 45.34
C PHE A 22 58.19 12.78 45.73
N GLN A 23 58.23 13.01 47.04
CA GLN A 23 58.82 14.21 47.63
C GLN A 23 60.29 13.91 47.91
N ALA A 24 61.18 14.53 47.16
CA ALA A 24 62.62 14.39 47.36
C ALA A 24 63.02 15.05 48.69
N LEU A 25 63.46 14.22 49.64
CA LEU A 25 64.15 14.64 50.86
C LEU A 25 65.54 15.15 50.46
N VAL A 26 65.79 16.44 50.68
CA VAL A 26 67.12 17.04 50.52
C VAL A 26 67.80 16.93 51.88
N ASP A 27 68.77 16.01 51.99
CA ASP A 27 69.65 15.90 53.15
C ASP A 27 71.06 16.31 52.71
N GLU A 28 71.48 17.49 53.14
CA GLU A 28 72.84 18.01 52.99
C GLU A 28 73.76 17.33 54.00
N SER A 29 74.57 16.38 53.55
CA SER A 29 75.94 16.14 54.05
C SER A 29 76.39 14.71 53.73
N ALA A 30 77.04 14.50 52.57
CA ALA A 30 78.06 13.47 52.42
C ALA A 30 78.94 13.77 51.21
N ALA A 31 80.26 13.67 51.44
CA ALA A 31 81.32 13.97 50.51
C ALA A 31 81.24 13.17 49.19
N THR A 32 81.66 13.83 48.11
CA THR A 32 81.82 13.32 46.76
C THR A 32 82.81 12.14 46.68
N PRO A 33 82.44 11.05 46.01
CA PRO A 33 83.35 10.34 45.13
C PRO A 33 82.98 10.63 43.68
N ALA A 34 83.99 10.91 42.86
CA ALA A 34 83.83 11.03 41.42
C ALA A 34 83.37 9.69 40.83
N VAL A 35 82.11 9.63 40.39
CA VAL A 35 81.57 8.54 39.58
C VAL A 35 81.20 9.13 38.22
N THR A 36 82.02 8.77 37.25
CA THR A 36 81.82 8.71 35.80
C THR A 36 80.51 9.28 35.24
N ALA A 37 80.66 10.24 34.32
CA ALA A 37 79.57 10.83 33.55
C ALA A 37 78.61 9.75 32.99
N VAL A 38 77.38 9.73 33.49
CA VAL A 38 76.28 9.01 32.88
C VAL A 38 76.08 9.63 31.50
N GLN A 39 76.49 8.94 30.44
CA GLN A 39 76.04 9.26 29.10
C GLN A 39 74.52 9.02 29.07
N THR A 40 73.74 10.09 29.24
CA THR A 40 72.34 10.07 28.85
C THR A 40 72.31 9.83 27.35
N VAL A 41 72.01 8.60 26.93
CA VAL A 41 71.69 8.30 25.53
C VAL A 41 70.37 9.01 25.25
N THR A 42 70.44 10.25 24.78
CA THR A 42 69.28 10.97 24.24
C THR A 42 68.94 10.34 22.90
N MET A 43 68.05 9.35 22.91
CA MET A 43 67.51 8.79 21.68
C MET A 43 66.68 9.87 20.98
N ASP A 44 67.03 10.21 19.74
CA ASP A 44 66.28 11.17 18.93
C ASP A 44 64.96 10.52 18.48
N ASN A 45 63.91 10.74 19.27
CA ASN A 45 62.57 10.23 19.01
C ASN A 45 61.76 11.12 18.04
N THR A 46 62.37 12.15 17.44
CA THR A 46 61.67 13.12 16.61
C THR A 46 61.03 12.47 15.38
N GLU A 47 61.71 11.49 14.77
CA GLU A 47 61.19 10.76 13.61
C GLU A 47 60.01 9.85 13.98
N VAL A 48 60.07 9.17 15.13
CA VAL A 48 59.00 8.31 15.64
C VAL A 48 57.77 9.14 16.00
N LEU A 49 57.95 10.28 16.69
CA LEU A 49 56.85 11.19 17.02
C LEU A 49 56.21 11.80 15.75
N ARG A 50 57.01 12.11 14.73
CA ARG A 50 56.51 12.56 13.42
C ARG A 50 55.70 11.46 12.70
N ALA A 51 56.17 10.22 12.75
CA ALA A 51 55.44 9.08 12.17
C ALA A 51 54.11 8.84 12.89
N ILE A 52 54.08 8.93 14.23
CA ILE A 52 52.86 8.81 15.04
C ILE A 52 51.88 9.95 14.71
N SER A 53 52.35 11.19 14.60
CA SER A 53 51.51 12.32 14.18
C SER A 53 50.91 12.11 12.80
N THR A 54 51.72 11.63 11.84
CA THR A 54 51.26 11.36 10.47
C THR A 54 50.23 10.22 10.44
N LEU A 55 50.39 9.21 11.30
CA LEU A 55 49.41 8.14 11.45
C LEU A 55 48.12 8.63 12.10
N GLY A 56 48.22 9.50 13.12
CA GLY A 56 47.09 10.19 13.75
C GLY A 56 46.28 10.98 12.72
N ASP A 57 46.94 11.81 11.90
CA ASP A 57 46.27 12.59 10.85
C ASP A 57 45.57 11.69 9.81
N LYS A 58 46.16 10.54 9.46
CA LYS A 58 45.55 9.58 8.54
C LYS A 58 44.35 8.87 9.18
N LEU A 59 44.45 8.50 10.45
CA LEU A 59 43.36 7.89 11.19
C LEU A 59 42.19 8.85 11.36
N ASP A 60 42.46 10.12 11.70
CA ASP A 60 41.43 11.16 11.79
C ASP A 60 40.75 11.40 10.45
N ARG A 61 41.51 11.45 9.34
CA ARG A 61 40.92 11.52 7.99
C ARG A 61 40.06 10.30 7.65
N PHE A 62 40.49 9.11 8.04
CA PHE A 62 39.72 7.89 7.81
C PHE A 62 38.41 7.89 8.63
N LEU A 63 38.49 8.20 9.93
CA LEU A 63 37.33 8.27 10.82
C LEU A 63 36.33 9.36 10.42
N THR A 64 36.81 10.53 9.96
CA THR A 64 35.95 11.61 9.45
C THR A 64 35.27 11.24 8.12
N MET A 65 35.94 10.48 7.26
CA MET A 65 35.35 9.98 6.02
C MET A 65 34.28 8.92 6.30
N ASP A 66 34.53 7.99 7.22
CA ASP A 66 33.55 6.99 7.66
C ASP A 66 32.34 7.65 8.34
N ALA A 67 32.56 8.67 9.18
CA ALA A 67 31.48 9.44 9.80
C ALA A 67 30.61 10.12 8.74
N ALA A 68 31.22 10.75 7.72
CA ALA A 68 30.48 11.37 6.63
C ALA A 68 29.68 10.35 5.78
N GLN A 69 30.23 9.15 5.56
CA GLN A 69 29.51 8.06 4.87
C GLN A 69 28.34 7.53 5.70
N ILE A 70 28.53 7.39 7.01
CA ILE A 70 27.47 6.98 7.94
C ILE A 70 26.35 8.02 7.96
N ASP A 71 26.69 9.31 8.01
CA ASP A 71 25.70 10.40 7.96
C ASP A 71 24.91 10.38 6.64
N GLN A 72 25.58 10.14 5.51
CA GLN A 72 24.92 10.01 4.22
C GLN A 72 23.94 8.83 4.19
N ILE A 73 24.35 7.65 4.71
CA ILE A 73 23.47 6.48 4.81
C ILE A 73 22.27 6.77 5.74
N GLN A 74 22.48 7.50 6.84
CA GLN A 74 21.37 7.89 7.73
C GLN A 74 20.35 8.79 7.03
N VAL A 75 20.82 9.74 6.21
CA VAL A 75 19.94 10.60 5.40
C VAL A 75 19.15 9.76 4.39
N GLU A 76 19.78 8.83 3.70
CA GLU A 76 19.11 7.94 2.73
C GLU A 76 18.09 7.02 3.40
N ILE A 77 18.42 6.46 4.57
CA ILE A 77 17.47 5.66 5.37
C ILE A 77 16.28 6.51 5.83
N ALA A 78 16.52 7.75 6.25
CA ALA A 78 15.45 8.67 6.65
C ALA A 78 14.52 8.99 5.48
N ASP A 79 15.06 9.20 4.27
CA ASP A 79 14.27 9.41 3.06
C ASP A 79 13.42 8.18 2.72
N ILE A 80 14.01 6.99 2.69
CA ILE A 80 13.30 5.72 2.45
C ILE A 80 12.19 5.52 3.48
N SER A 81 12.48 5.76 4.77
CA SER A 81 11.50 5.67 5.83
C SER A 81 10.34 6.67 5.64
N GLY A 82 10.64 7.89 5.19
CA GLY A 82 9.64 8.90 4.86
C GLY A 82 8.71 8.45 3.74
N ARG A 83 9.28 7.88 2.67
CA ARG A 83 8.52 7.34 1.52
C ARG A 83 7.65 6.16 1.92
N ILE A 84 8.17 5.23 2.72
CA ILE A 84 7.40 4.10 3.25
C ILE A 84 6.21 4.60 4.07
N LYS A 85 6.41 5.63 4.91
CA LYS A 85 5.32 6.21 5.71
C LYS A 85 4.23 6.81 4.81
N ALA A 86 4.59 7.51 3.74
CA ALA A 86 3.62 8.04 2.78
C ALA A 86 2.83 6.91 2.11
N THR A 87 3.51 5.86 1.62
CA THR A 87 2.84 4.68 1.02
C THR A 87 1.91 3.97 2.02
N LYS A 88 2.29 3.85 3.30
CA LYS A 88 1.41 3.29 4.33
C LYS A 88 0.13 4.10 4.49
N VAL A 89 0.20 5.43 4.45
CA VAL A 89 -0.98 6.31 4.54
C VAL A 89 -1.88 6.14 3.31
N GLU A 90 -1.32 6.08 2.11
CA GLU A 90 -2.08 5.83 0.88
C GLU A 90 -2.77 4.47 0.91
N MET A 91 -2.07 3.43 1.37
CA MET A 91 -2.66 2.09 1.55
C MET A 91 -3.75 2.07 2.61
N ALA A 92 -3.56 2.77 3.73
CA ALA A 92 -4.58 2.93 4.76
C ALA A 92 -5.83 3.67 4.24
N ALA A 93 -5.66 4.56 3.26
CA ALA A 93 -6.77 5.23 2.57
C ALA A 93 -7.56 4.30 1.65
N ILE A 94 -6.89 3.32 1.04
CA ILE A 94 -7.50 2.27 0.24
C ILE A 94 -8.22 1.27 1.16
N ARG A 95 -7.55 0.81 2.22
CA ARG A 95 -8.05 -0.18 3.17
C ARG A 95 -7.55 0.12 4.57
N HIS A 96 -8.45 0.54 5.46
CA HIS A 96 -8.11 0.81 6.86
C HIS A 96 -8.63 -0.32 7.77
N PRO A 97 -7.80 -0.93 8.64
CA PRO A 97 -8.22 -2.05 9.49
C PRO A 97 -9.39 -1.75 10.43
N LEU A 98 -9.52 -0.48 10.83
CA LEU A 98 -10.59 0.02 11.71
C LEU A 98 -11.72 0.75 10.97
N ALA A 99 -11.66 0.88 9.63
CA ALA A 99 -12.80 1.39 8.89
C ALA A 99 -13.86 0.29 8.87
N GLY A 100 -14.82 0.34 9.81
CA GLY A 100 -15.94 -0.60 9.90
C GLY A 100 -16.97 -0.46 8.77
N GLY A 101 -16.58 0.06 7.61
CA GLY A 101 -17.40 0.06 6.40
C GLY A 101 -17.09 -1.16 5.53
N GLU A 102 -18.05 -1.57 4.70
CA GLU A 102 -17.84 -2.63 3.71
C GLU A 102 -16.56 -2.39 2.92
N ASP A 103 -15.79 -3.46 2.70
CA ASP A 103 -14.56 -3.39 1.92
C ASP A 103 -14.91 -2.91 0.52
N LYS A 104 -14.42 -1.72 0.13
CA LYS A 104 -14.79 -1.09 -1.15
C LYS A 104 -14.50 -1.98 -2.34
N PHE A 105 -13.45 -2.82 -2.25
CA PHE A 105 -13.16 -3.80 -3.29
C PHE A 105 -14.24 -4.86 -3.37
N GLN A 106 -14.69 -5.35 -2.23
CA GLN A 106 -15.76 -6.33 -2.15
C GLN A 106 -17.09 -5.75 -2.65
N GLN A 107 -17.44 -4.53 -2.25
CA GLN A 107 -18.64 -3.84 -2.72
C GLN A 107 -18.59 -3.63 -4.24
N ALA A 108 -17.51 -3.06 -4.77
CA ALA A 108 -17.35 -2.86 -6.21
C ALA A 108 -17.36 -4.20 -6.99
N SER A 109 -16.79 -5.26 -6.43
CA SER A 109 -16.82 -6.60 -7.00
C SER A 109 -18.26 -7.15 -7.07
N GLN A 110 -19.02 -7.01 -5.98
CA GLN A 110 -20.43 -7.42 -5.91
C GLN A 110 -21.31 -6.64 -6.88
N GLU A 111 -21.20 -5.31 -6.91
CA GLU A 111 -21.91 -4.46 -7.86
C GLU A 111 -21.60 -4.84 -9.32
N LEU A 112 -20.32 -5.06 -9.62
CA LEU A 112 -19.89 -5.41 -10.97
C LEU A 112 -20.35 -6.82 -11.39
N SER A 113 -20.39 -7.77 -10.45
CA SER A 113 -21.02 -9.09 -10.67
C SER A 113 -22.53 -9.00 -10.85
N ALA A 114 -23.22 -8.15 -10.09
CA ALA A 114 -24.65 -7.92 -10.25
C ALA A 114 -24.98 -7.33 -11.64
N VAL A 115 -24.16 -6.40 -12.13
CA VAL A 115 -24.29 -5.86 -13.48
C VAL A 115 -24.15 -6.96 -14.54
N VAL A 116 -23.15 -7.84 -14.42
CA VAL A 116 -22.99 -8.97 -15.36
C VAL A 116 -24.24 -9.85 -15.35
N SER A 117 -24.68 -10.27 -14.17
CA SER A 117 -25.86 -11.13 -14.03
C SER A 117 -27.13 -10.49 -14.60
N ALA A 118 -27.38 -9.22 -14.29
CA ALA A 118 -28.52 -8.48 -14.81
C ALA A 118 -28.47 -8.34 -16.34
N THR A 119 -27.29 -8.10 -16.92
CA THR A 119 -27.14 -8.03 -18.37
C THR A 119 -27.32 -9.40 -19.05
N GLU A 120 -26.84 -10.49 -18.45
CA GLU A 120 -27.08 -11.86 -18.96
C GLU A 120 -28.57 -12.20 -18.93
N ALA A 121 -29.26 -11.88 -17.84
CA ALA A 121 -30.71 -12.09 -17.72
C ALA A 121 -31.50 -11.29 -18.77
N ALA A 122 -31.14 -10.01 -18.96
CA ALA A 122 -31.75 -9.17 -19.98
C ALA A 122 -31.49 -9.71 -21.40
N THR A 123 -30.27 -10.16 -21.70
CA THR A 123 -29.95 -10.76 -23.00
C THR A 123 -30.72 -12.06 -23.24
N ASN A 124 -30.83 -12.94 -22.24
CA ASN A 124 -31.65 -14.15 -22.34
C ASN A 124 -33.13 -13.82 -22.62
N THR A 125 -33.66 -12.77 -21.98
CA THR A 125 -35.03 -12.30 -22.23
C THR A 125 -35.19 -11.78 -23.66
N ILE A 126 -34.24 -11.00 -24.16
CA ILE A 126 -34.25 -10.49 -25.54
C ILE A 126 -34.21 -11.65 -26.55
N MET A 127 -33.39 -12.68 -26.30
CA MET A 127 -33.32 -13.86 -27.16
C MET A 127 -34.64 -14.64 -27.14
N ALA A 128 -35.25 -14.85 -25.98
CA ALA A 128 -36.56 -15.49 -25.87
C ALA A 128 -37.66 -14.71 -26.64
N CYS A 129 -37.69 -13.38 -26.52
CA CYS A 129 -38.61 -12.56 -27.32
C CYS A 129 -38.34 -12.68 -28.83
N ALA A 130 -37.08 -12.81 -29.24
CA ALA A 130 -36.72 -13.01 -30.65
C ALA A 130 -37.16 -14.40 -31.16
N GLU A 131 -37.09 -15.43 -30.32
CA GLU A 131 -37.60 -16.78 -30.60
C GLU A 131 -39.13 -16.76 -30.78
N GLU A 132 -39.85 -16.13 -29.84
CA GLU A 132 -41.31 -15.97 -29.93
C GLU A 132 -41.73 -15.20 -31.19
N LEU A 133 -40.98 -14.14 -31.56
CA LEU A 133 -41.23 -13.40 -32.81
C LEU A 133 -41.03 -14.28 -34.05
N ASP A 134 -40.01 -15.14 -34.05
CA ASP A 134 -39.75 -16.05 -35.18
C ASP A 134 -40.87 -17.08 -35.34
N GLU A 135 -41.38 -17.63 -34.24
CA GLU A 135 -42.53 -18.53 -34.24
C GLU A 135 -43.78 -17.85 -34.82
N VAL A 136 -44.14 -16.68 -34.31
CA VAL A 136 -45.31 -15.90 -34.78
C VAL A 136 -45.18 -15.58 -36.28
N MET A 137 -43.99 -15.20 -36.73
CA MET A 137 -43.75 -14.88 -38.12
C MET A 137 -43.80 -16.11 -39.04
N SER A 138 -43.30 -17.25 -38.57
CA SER A 138 -43.38 -18.53 -39.28
C SER A 138 -44.83 -18.96 -39.48
N GLU A 139 -45.64 -18.90 -38.42
CA GLU A 139 -47.08 -19.16 -38.48
C GLU A 139 -47.77 -18.21 -39.45
N LEU A 140 -47.50 -16.91 -39.32
CA LEU A 140 -48.09 -15.89 -40.18
C LEU A 140 -47.74 -16.13 -41.65
N LYS A 141 -46.48 -16.41 -41.96
CA LYS A 141 -45.99 -16.73 -43.31
C LYS A 141 -46.66 -17.96 -43.91
N SER A 142 -46.98 -18.98 -43.09
CA SER A 142 -47.67 -20.19 -43.54
C SER A 142 -49.12 -19.93 -43.97
N SER A 143 -49.76 -18.91 -43.38
CA SER A 143 -51.14 -18.52 -43.66
C SER A 143 -51.28 -17.52 -44.82
N MET A 144 -50.17 -16.93 -45.29
CA MET A 144 -50.18 -15.88 -46.32
C MET A 144 -49.98 -16.42 -47.74
N PRO A 145 -50.70 -15.88 -48.74
CA PRO A 145 -50.41 -16.11 -50.15
C PRO A 145 -49.08 -15.44 -50.56
N GLU A 146 -48.52 -15.88 -51.70
CA GLU A 146 -47.32 -15.26 -52.25
C GLU A 146 -47.55 -13.80 -52.67
N GLY A 147 -46.55 -12.95 -52.46
CA GLY A 147 -46.58 -11.54 -52.81
C GLY A 147 -45.83 -10.67 -51.80
N TYR A 148 -45.95 -9.36 -51.97
CA TYR A 148 -45.20 -8.36 -51.21
C TYR A 148 -45.27 -8.53 -49.68
N GLN A 149 -46.43 -8.86 -49.13
CA GLN A 149 -46.58 -9.04 -47.67
C GLN A 149 -45.76 -10.22 -47.16
N ARG A 150 -45.69 -11.32 -47.91
CA ARG A 150 -44.89 -12.50 -47.57
C ARG A 150 -43.39 -12.21 -47.68
N ASP A 151 -42.99 -11.42 -48.68
CA ASP A 151 -41.60 -10.96 -48.82
C ASP A 151 -41.19 -10.08 -47.64
N ARG A 152 -42.08 -9.20 -47.16
CA ARG A 152 -41.82 -8.38 -45.96
C ARG A 152 -41.67 -9.21 -44.69
N VAL A 153 -42.37 -10.34 -44.57
CA VAL A 153 -42.15 -11.28 -43.44
C VAL A 153 -40.81 -11.98 -43.56
N ASN A 154 -40.34 -12.29 -44.78
CA ASN A 154 -38.97 -12.80 -44.97
C ASN A 154 -37.92 -11.75 -44.54
N ASP A 155 -38.10 -10.49 -44.92
CA ASP A 155 -37.20 -9.41 -44.50
C ASP A 155 -37.11 -9.28 -42.97
N MET A 156 -38.22 -9.55 -42.26
CA MET A 156 -38.24 -9.54 -40.79
C MET A 156 -37.42 -10.71 -40.21
N ALA A 157 -37.37 -11.87 -40.86
CA ALA A 157 -36.61 -13.02 -40.36
C ALA A 157 -35.11 -12.69 -40.37
N ASP A 158 -34.65 -11.95 -41.39
CA ASP A 158 -33.28 -11.43 -41.45
C ASP A 158 -32.99 -10.39 -40.34
N VAL A 159 -34.01 -9.69 -39.83
CA VAL A 159 -33.87 -8.80 -38.66
C VAL A 159 -33.66 -9.63 -37.39
N ILE A 160 -34.43 -10.71 -37.20
CA ILE A 160 -34.30 -11.61 -36.05
C ILE A 160 -32.91 -12.24 -35.99
N VAL A 161 -32.38 -12.70 -37.13
CA VAL A 161 -31.00 -13.22 -37.21
C VAL A 161 -29.98 -12.19 -36.72
N ARG A 162 -30.13 -10.93 -37.11
CA ARG A 162 -29.25 -9.83 -36.64
C ARG A 162 -29.39 -9.56 -35.14
N ILE A 163 -30.55 -9.82 -34.53
CA ILE A 163 -30.73 -9.74 -33.07
C ILE A 163 -29.89 -10.82 -32.38
N TYR A 164 -29.94 -12.07 -32.84
CA TYR A 164 -29.11 -13.14 -32.29
C TYR A 164 -27.61 -12.83 -32.41
N GLU A 165 -27.17 -12.36 -33.58
CA GLU A 165 -25.77 -11.96 -33.79
C GLU A 165 -25.33 -10.82 -32.86
N ALA A 166 -26.20 -9.82 -32.64
CA ALA A 166 -25.92 -8.71 -31.74
C ALA A 166 -25.85 -9.15 -30.28
N CYS A 167 -26.73 -10.05 -29.85
CA CYS A 167 -26.77 -10.58 -28.49
C CYS A 167 -25.56 -11.47 -28.19
N ASN A 168 -25.00 -12.17 -29.19
CA ASN A 168 -23.81 -13.01 -29.03
C ASN A 168 -22.55 -12.22 -28.59
N PHE A 169 -22.50 -10.90 -28.83
CA PHE A 169 -21.38 -10.05 -28.38
C PHE A 169 -21.37 -9.79 -26.85
N GLN A 170 -22.49 -10.07 -26.16
CA GLN A 170 -22.61 -9.86 -24.72
C GLN A 170 -21.75 -10.83 -23.90
N ASP A 171 -21.55 -12.07 -24.36
CA ASP A 171 -20.66 -13.06 -23.71
C ASP A 171 -19.22 -12.53 -23.57
N LEU A 172 -18.70 -11.84 -24.61
CA LEU A 172 -17.38 -11.23 -24.54
C LEU A 172 -17.30 -10.11 -23.48
N THR A 173 -18.40 -9.38 -23.28
CA THR A 173 -18.48 -8.31 -22.28
C THR A 173 -18.53 -8.88 -20.87
N GLY A 174 -19.35 -9.90 -20.61
CA GLY A 174 -19.41 -10.61 -19.33
C GLY A 174 -18.05 -11.20 -18.92
N GLN A 175 -17.34 -11.81 -19.88
CA GLN A 175 -15.98 -12.32 -19.66
C GLN A 175 -14.97 -11.21 -19.35
N ARG A 176 -15.03 -10.08 -20.05
CA ARG A 176 -14.13 -8.94 -19.78
C ARG A 176 -14.36 -8.36 -18.40
N ILE A 177 -15.62 -8.20 -18.00
CA ILE A 177 -15.97 -7.71 -16.67
C ILE A 177 -15.49 -8.71 -15.60
N THR A 178 -15.72 -10.01 -15.80
CA THR A 178 -15.21 -11.05 -14.89
C THR A 178 -13.69 -11.00 -14.72
N LYS A 179 -12.93 -10.69 -15.80
CA LYS A 179 -11.48 -10.48 -15.70
C LYS A 179 -11.12 -9.26 -14.85
N VAL A 180 -11.87 -8.17 -14.95
CA VAL A 180 -11.68 -6.97 -14.11
C VAL A 180 -11.92 -7.30 -12.64
N VAL A 181 -13.02 -8.00 -12.32
CA VAL A 181 -13.33 -8.45 -10.96
C VAL A 181 -12.17 -9.28 -10.37
N ARG A 182 -11.64 -10.24 -11.13
CA ARG A 182 -10.49 -11.05 -10.70
C ARG A 182 -9.22 -10.20 -10.48
N ALA A 183 -8.99 -9.20 -11.33
CA ALA A 183 -7.85 -8.30 -11.18
C ALA A 183 -7.98 -7.44 -9.91
N MET A 184 -9.19 -6.98 -9.59
CA MET A 184 -9.45 -6.26 -8.33
C MET A 184 -9.20 -7.14 -7.11
N ALA A 185 -9.69 -8.39 -7.12
CA ALA A 185 -9.41 -9.35 -6.04
C ALA A 185 -7.91 -9.63 -5.87
N PHE A 186 -7.16 -9.71 -6.96
CA PHE A 186 -5.71 -9.85 -6.91
C PHE A 186 -5.01 -8.63 -6.29
N ILE A 187 -5.48 -7.41 -6.61
CA ILE A 187 -4.97 -6.18 -6.01
C ILE A 187 -5.25 -6.17 -4.50
N GLU A 188 -6.47 -6.54 -4.09
CA GLU A 188 -6.87 -6.64 -2.69
C GLU A 188 -5.94 -7.61 -1.92
N GLU A 189 -5.71 -8.81 -2.45
CA GLU A 189 -4.82 -9.80 -1.83
C GLU A 189 -3.38 -9.25 -1.64
N ARG A 190 -2.89 -8.47 -2.60
CA ARG A 190 -1.56 -7.85 -2.51
C ARG A 190 -1.51 -6.72 -1.49
N VAL A 191 -2.54 -5.89 -1.42
CA VAL A 191 -2.67 -4.85 -0.40
C VAL A 191 -2.69 -5.49 0.99
N ASP A 192 -3.43 -6.59 1.14
CA ASP A 192 -3.51 -7.33 2.39
C ASP A 192 -2.20 -7.98 2.80
N ALA A 193 -1.49 -8.58 1.84
CA ALA A 193 -0.15 -9.11 2.08
C ALA A 193 0.83 -8.02 2.53
N MET A 194 0.81 -6.85 1.88
CA MET A 194 1.67 -5.72 2.25
C MET A 194 1.32 -5.17 3.63
N MET A 195 0.02 -5.04 3.97
CA MET A 195 -0.41 -4.67 5.32
C MET A 195 0.00 -5.71 6.37
N GLY A 196 -0.06 -7.00 6.04
CA GLY A 196 0.31 -8.10 6.92
C GLY A 196 1.80 -8.16 7.26
N LEU A 197 2.68 -7.67 6.38
CA LEU A 197 4.12 -7.54 6.64
C LEU A 197 4.44 -6.43 7.65
N TRP A 198 3.53 -5.49 7.84
CA TRP A 198 3.69 -4.38 8.77
C TRP A 198 2.94 -4.63 10.08
N ASN A 199 3.37 -3.94 11.14
CA ASN A 199 2.72 -4.07 12.44
C ASN A 199 1.31 -3.48 12.37
N LYS A 200 0.27 -4.32 12.49
CA LYS A 200 -1.15 -3.88 12.47
C LYS A 200 -1.44 -2.71 13.41
N ARG A 201 -0.75 -2.64 14.56
CA ARG A 201 -0.89 -1.53 15.52
C ARG A 201 -0.46 -0.17 14.96
N GLU A 202 0.48 -0.14 14.02
CA GLU A 202 0.87 1.11 13.35
C GLU A 202 -0.25 1.64 12.45
N PHE A 203 -0.96 0.75 11.76
CA PHE A 203 -2.12 1.10 10.94
C PHE A 203 -3.32 1.52 11.79
N GLU A 204 -3.59 0.81 12.89
CA GLU A 204 -4.65 1.18 13.83
C GLU A 204 -4.44 2.56 14.46
N ALA A 205 -3.18 2.99 14.60
CA ALA A 205 -2.82 4.32 15.10
C ALA A 205 -2.81 5.40 14.01
N MET A 206 -2.98 5.04 12.73
CA MET A 206 -3.11 6.04 11.67
C MET A 206 -4.48 6.72 11.73
N PRO A 207 -4.57 7.99 11.30
CA PRO A 207 -5.86 8.63 11.14
C PRO A 207 -6.71 7.82 10.16
N LEU A 208 -7.96 7.56 10.55
CA LEU A 208 -8.95 7.02 9.63
C LEU A 208 -8.99 7.94 8.40
N PRO A 209 -8.91 7.39 7.18
CA PRO A 209 -9.06 8.21 5.99
C PRO A 209 -10.43 8.92 6.06
N PRO A 210 -10.51 10.17 5.60
CA PRO A 210 -11.80 10.84 5.48
C PRO A 210 -12.72 9.91 4.69
N SER A 211 -13.92 9.64 5.20
CA SER A 211 -14.89 8.88 4.44
C SER A 211 -15.08 9.62 3.13
N VAL A 212 -14.68 9.00 2.01
CA VAL A 212 -15.06 9.47 0.67
C VAL A 212 -16.52 9.09 0.47
N THR A 213 -17.38 9.43 1.41
CA THR A 213 -18.81 9.61 1.21
C THR A 213 -18.99 11.02 0.68
N LYS A 214 -18.32 11.35 -0.43
CA LYS A 214 -18.97 12.25 -1.37
C LYS A 214 -20.02 11.39 -2.04
N LYS A 215 -21.16 11.25 -1.35
CA LYS A 215 -22.42 10.96 -2.02
C LYS A 215 -22.53 12.12 -3.00
N ASP A 216 -22.23 11.88 -4.27
CA ASP A 216 -22.58 12.87 -5.27
C ASP A 216 -24.10 12.91 -5.21
N GLU A 217 -24.65 13.94 -4.59
CA GLU A 217 -26.10 14.06 -4.33
C GLU A 217 -26.92 14.03 -5.64
N ASN A 218 -26.23 14.09 -6.79
CA ASN A 218 -26.80 14.02 -8.13
C ASN A 218 -26.52 12.69 -8.87
N LEU A 219 -25.80 11.74 -8.26
CA LEU A 219 -25.48 10.44 -8.86
C LEU A 219 -26.24 9.32 -8.15
N ASP A 220 -27.57 9.42 -8.13
CA ASP A 220 -28.42 8.30 -7.79
C ASP A 220 -28.38 7.31 -8.97
N LEU A 221 -27.42 6.38 -8.92
CA LEU A 221 -27.35 5.24 -9.82
C LEU A 221 -28.47 4.26 -9.44
N HIS A 222 -29.62 4.43 -10.06
CA HIS A 222 -30.69 3.43 -10.01
C HIS A 222 -30.32 2.24 -10.89
N GLY A 223 -29.55 1.30 -10.33
CA GLY A 223 -29.50 -0.06 -10.85
C GLY A 223 -30.77 -0.85 -10.45
N PRO A 224 -30.98 -2.06 -10.99
CA PRO A 224 -32.01 -2.96 -10.50
C PRO A 224 -31.78 -3.20 -9.00
N ALA A 225 -32.64 -2.62 -8.18
CA ALA A 225 -32.50 -2.73 -6.73
C ALA A 225 -33.02 -4.11 -6.31
N GLU A 226 -32.17 -4.92 -5.67
CA GLU A 226 -32.66 -6.11 -5.00
C GLU A 226 -33.66 -5.70 -3.91
N PHE A 227 -34.83 -6.32 -3.92
CA PHE A 227 -35.82 -6.14 -2.88
C PHE A 227 -35.30 -6.76 -1.58
N THR A 228 -35.03 -5.93 -0.58
CA THR A 228 -34.89 -6.37 0.82
C THR A 228 -35.98 -5.69 1.66
N PRO A 229 -36.58 -6.37 2.65
CA PRO A 229 -37.71 -5.84 3.43
C PRO A 229 -37.45 -4.48 4.10
N ASP A 230 -36.19 -4.17 4.38
CA ASP A 230 -35.76 -2.94 5.06
C ASP A 230 -35.32 -1.82 4.11
N SER A 231 -35.24 -2.08 2.79
CA SER A 231 -34.71 -1.12 1.81
C SER A 231 -35.71 -0.08 1.32
N GLY A 232 -37.01 -0.24 1.60
CA GLY A 232 -38.06 0.64 1.06
C GLY A 232 -38.20 0.59 -0.47
N ASN A 233 -37.52 -0.35 -1.14
CA ASN A 233 -37.61 -0.57 -2.57
C ASN A 233 -38.92 -1.30 -2.90
N ILE A 234 -39.57 -0.89 -3.99
CA ILE A 234 -40.82 -1.50 -4.46
C ILE A 234 -40.49 -2.84 -5.13
N SER A 235 -41.22 -3.90 -4.80
CA SER A 235 -40.99 -5.21 -5.42
C SER A 235 -41.52 -5.24 -6.86
N GLN A 236 -40.94 -6.09 -7.71
CA GLN A 236 -41.43 -6.25 -9.09
C GLN A 236 -42.92 -6.65 -9.13
N ALA A 237 -43.38 -7.45 -8.18
CA ALA A 237 -44.79 -7.84 -8.06
C ALA A 237 -45.71 -6.63 -7.76
N ASP A 238 -45.23 -5.64 -7.01
CA ASP A 238 -45.99 -4.41 -6.74
C ASP A 238 -46.04 -3.50 -7.97
N ILE A 239 -44.97 -3.48 -8.79
CA ILE A 239 -44.94 -2.77 -10.08
C ILE A 239 -45.95 -3.40 -11.04
N ASP A 240 -45.93 -4.72 -11.17
CA ASP A 240 -46.82 -5.46 -12.05
C ASP A 240 -48.29 -5.28 -11.65
N ALA A 241 -48.59 -5.19 -10.35
CA ALA A 241 -49.94 -4.89 -9.84
C ALA A 241 -50.43 -3.45 -10.10
N LEU A 242 -49.52 -2.53 -10.43
CA LEU A 242 -49.85 -1.12 -10.73
C LEU A 242 -50.19 -0.90 -12.21
N PHE A 243 -49.68 -1.76 -13.09
CA PHE A 243 -49.75 -1.61 -14.55
C PHE A 243 -50.45 -2.78 -15.28
N GLY A 244 -50.80 -3.85 -14.58
CA GLY A 244 -51.67 -4.95 -15.05
C GLY A 244 -53.11 -4.81 -14.58
#